data_AF-A0A6A5K2C1-F1
#
_entry.id   AF-A0A6A5K2C1-F1
#
_cell.length_a   1.000
_cell.length_b   1.000
_cell.length_c   1.000
_cell.angle_alpha   90.00
_cell.angle_beta   90.00
_cell.angle_gamma   90.00
#
_symmetry.space_group_name_H-M   'P 1'
#
loop_
_entity.id
_entity.type
_entity.pdbx_description
1 polymer ?
#
loop_
_entity_poly.entity_id
_entity_poly.type
_entity_poly.pdbx_seq_one_letter_code
_entity_poly.pdbx_strand_id
1 'polypeptide(L)'
;MDPESHTSTIQHNRIKLWLASRHGDILPLTPPPDDDPRLRQASLKRKRAMSLPANVPASSSQRSDSPKRRRTDDMDDVQPEQSVSQLGSEAALALNRTITFSPPASRVSSGSKRPSSPTRETPIILRSALPPVWTESLNGLKEAPPEPVDRLGDWLAEGVDFGFIPQGLQHVIKNDPEVGHQTTKPGDFDRSDMRSAEEMSAVWEEAKKIFLNARDCKDGSRDENAWCDDVVRPLVHLAIELYGGDKWWFQNVQSQSVNPLYLSTIPAPILTDPTRRKPIDHKTDYVLSYSHRDSTISALYKRLDAASNSEIGPTLDAFTKRTALFSGIEVKPASGDHTEAELQMSIWIAASLRKKLELTQMAQIPLDPTTMVEPTLTIVGHEHSVYYAYPREDLVSRRSGVHVLGPDRDRFERLSTDSIRGIFRLIRLYGNLLRYGMNEGEDGYWGGFFRPVLNKLAGSPEEQDR
;
A
#
# COMPACT_ATOMS: atom_id res chain seq x y z
N MET A 1 37.90 -26.28 -29.52
CA MET A 1 38.45 -24.95 -29.17
C MET A 1 37.30 -23.99 -29.39
N ASP A 2 36.53 -23.74 -28.34
CA ASP A 2 35.25 -23.03 -28.43
C ASP A 2 35.44 -21.52 -28.18
N PRO A 3 34.86 -20.64 -29.01
CA PRO A 3 35.01 -19.20 -28.88
C PRO A 3 34.11 -18.57 -27.80
N GLU A 4 33.25 -19.34 -27.13
CA GLU A 4 32.26 -18.83 -26.16
C GLU A 4 32.81 -18.59 -24.74
N SER A 5 34.01 -19.10 -24.40
CA SER A 5 34.58 -18.87 -23.07
C SER A 5 35.24 -17.48 -22.90
N HIS A 6 35.49 -16.77 -24.00
CA HIS A 6 36.25 -15.51 -23.96
C HIS A 6 35.37 -14.28 -23.70
N THR A 7 34.12 -14.24 -24.17
CA THR A 7 33.20 -13.10 -23.98
C THR A 7 32.72 -12.98 -22.54
N SER A 8 32.40 -14.09 -21.89
CA SER A 8 32.04 -14.14 -20.48
C SER A 8 33.18 -13.57 -19.61
N THR A 9 34.41 -14.07 -19.79
CA THR A 9 35.58 -13.62 -19.01
C THR A 9 35.86 -12.11 -19.12
N ILE A 10 35.56 -11.50 -20.27
CA ILE A 10 35.78 -10.06 -20.50
C ILE A 10 34.74 -9.19 -19.76
N GLN A 11 33.46 -9.59 -19.73
CA GLN A 11 32.44 -8.89 -18.93
C GLN A 11 32.71 -9.01 -17.42
N HIS A 12 33.15 -10.18 -16.96
CA HIS A 12 33.50 -10.43 -15.55
C HIS A 12 34.67 -9.58 -15.07
N ASN A 13 35.70 -9.38 -15.91
CA ASN A 13 36.85 -8.55 -15.56
C ASN A 13 36.52 -7.05 -15.50
N ARG A 14 35.56 -6.57 -16.30
CA ARG A 14 35.11 -5.17 -16.25
C ARG A 14 34.37 -4.82 -14.97
N ILE A 15 33.49 -5.70 -14.49
CA ILE A 15 32.78 -5.51 -13.22
C ILE A 15 33.76 -5.50 -12.03
N LYS A 16 34.74 -6.42 -12.03
CA LYS A 16 35.80 -6.43 -11.00
C LYS A 16 36.67 -5.17 -11.01
N LEU A 17 37.08 -4.69 -12.18
CA LEU A 17 37.91 -3.49 -12.31
C LEU A 17 37.15 -2.23 -11.87
N TRP A 18 35.85 -2.17 -12.14
CA TRP A 18 35.02 -1.04 -11.70
C TRP A 18 34.79 -1.04 -10.19
N LEU A 19 34.45 -2.19 -9.57
CA LEU A 19 34.31 -2.29 -8.11
C LEU A 19 35.62 -2.01 -7.37
N ALA A 20 36.75 -2.46 -7.92
CA ALA A 20 38.07 -2.15 -7.35
C ALA A 20 38.44 -0.66 -7.44
N SER A 21 37.91 0.08 -8.42
CA SER A 21 38.19 1.51 -8.60
C SER A 21 37.48 2.42 -7.59
N ARG A 22 36.50 1.90 -6.82
CA ARG A 22 35.73 2.69 -5.82
C ARG A 22 36.19 2.51 -4.37
N HIS A 23 37.21 1.70 -4.09
CA HIS A 23 37.73 1.51 -2.73
C HIS A 23 38.94 2.37 -2.36
N GLY A 24 39.31 3.35 -3.19
CA GLY A 24 40.29 4.38 -2.83
C GLY A 24 39.58 5.65 -2.39
N ASP A 25 39.15 5.72 -1.12
CA ASP A 25 39.06 6.93 -0.28
C ASP A 25 38.27 6.59 0.99
N ILE A 26 38.93 5.88 1.91
CA ILE A 26 38.48 5.78 3.30
C ILE A 26 39.21 6.86 4.09
N LEU A 27 38.49 7.92 4.47
CA LEU A 27 38.88 8.82 5.57
C LEU A 27 37.88 8.65 6.72
N PRO A 28 38.34 8.77 7.98
CA PRO A 28 37.61 8.30 9.16
C PRO A 28 36.42 9.19 9.52
N LEU A 29 35.38 8.55 10.06
CA LEU A 29 34.21 9.17 10.68
C LEU A 29 34.61 9.87 12.00
N THR A 30 34.79 11.18 11.93
CA THR A 30 34.63 12.09 13.08
C THR A 30 33.93 13.36 12.61
N PRO A 31 32.95 13.89 13.38
CA PRO A 31 32.22 15.09 12.98
C PRO A 31 33.08 16.34 13.21
N PRO A 32 33.10 17.32 12.27
CA PRO A 32 33.70 18.61 12.56
C PRO A 32 32.75 19.49 13.39
N PRO A 33 33.29 20.41 14.21
CA PRO A 33 32.49 21.30 15.06
C PRO A 33 31.87 22.46 14.26
N ASP A 34 30.70 22.90 14.72
CA ASP A 34 30.02 24.13 14.31
C ASP A 34 30.86 25.37 14.67
N ASP A 35 31.10 26.26 13.70
CA ASP A 35 31.02 27.74 13.81
C ASP A 35 31.57 28.43 12.55
N ASP A 36 30.71 29.13 11.79
CA ASP A 36 30.67 30.61 11.74
C ASP A 36 29.57 31.09 10.74
N PRO A 37 28.79 32.15 11.06
CA PRO A 37 27.57 32.50 10.39
C PRO A 37 27.82 33.60 9.35
N ARG A 38 27.52 33.31 8.09
CA ARG A 38 27.22 34.35 7.09
C ARG A 38 26.61 33.69 5.86
N LEU A 39 25.27 33.70 5.82
CA LEU A 39 24.37 33.69 4.66
C LEU A 39 23.03 33.05 5.07
N ARG A 40 22.27 33.78 5.90
CA ARG A 40 20.83 33.57 6.05
C ARG A 40 20.11 34.88 5.75
N GLN A 41 19.63 35.04 4.53
CA GLN A 41 18.50 35.92 4.25
C GLN A 41 17.27 35.06 3.99
N ALA A 42 16.38 35.08 4.98
CA ALA A 42 15.05 34.51 4.91
C ALA A 42 14.21 35.30 3.89
N SER A 43 13.56 34.59 2.96
CA SER A 43 12.49 35.19 2.16
C SER A 43 11.12 34.78 2.73
N LEU A 44 10.34 35.81 3.00
CA LEU A 44 9.08 35.81 3.71
C LEU A 44 7.91 35.32 2.85
N LYS A 45 6.94 34.75 3.56
CA LYS A 45 5.57 34.40 3.13
C LYS A 45 4.97 35.40 2.13
N ARG A 46 4.68 34.94 0.91
CA ARG A 46 3.93 35.71 -0.10
C ARG A 46 2.43 35.44 0.05
N LYS A 47 1.71 36.38 0.67
CA LYS A 47 0.25 36.51 0.57
C LYS A 47 -0.10 36.98 -0.85
N ARG A 48 -1.04 36.30 -1.53
CA ARG A 48 -1.65 36.77 -2.78
C ARG A 48 -2.63 37.90 -2.46
N ALA A 49 -2.41 39.07 -3.06
CA ALA A 49 -3.38 40.15 -3.14
C ALA A 49 -4.11 40.04 -4.49
N MET A 50 -5.44 40.13 -4.47
CA MET A 50 -6.27 40.33 -5.66
C MET A 50 -6.49 41.83 -5.86
N SER A 51 -6.30 42.28 -7.09
CA SER A 51 -6.62 43.62 -7.57
C SER A 51 -8.05 43.68 -8.12
N LEU A 52 -8.78 44.74 -7.78
CA LEU A 52 -9.97 45.22 -8.50
C LEU A 52 -9.83 46.74 -8.70
N PRO A 53 -10.36 47.31 -9.80
CA PRO A 53 -10.24 48.74 -10.07
C PRO A 53 -11.38 49.57 -9.44
N ALA A 54 -11.09 50.85 -9.29
CA ALA A 54 -11.90 51.88 -8.62
C ALA A 54 -13.08 52.40 -9.46
N ASN A 55 -14.15 52.84 -8.77
CA ASN A 55 -14.88 54.10 -9.03
C ASN A 55 -15.76 54.49 -7.82
N VAL A 56 -15.95 55.80 -7.65
CA VAL A 56 -16.35 56.62 -6.47
C VAL A 56 -17.77 57.21 -6.72
N PRO A 57 -18.50 58.01 -5.86
CA PRO A 57 -18.51 58.30 -4.40
C PRO A 57 -19.89 58.22 -3.66
N ALA A 58 -19.80 58.27 -2.31
CA ALA A 58 -20.61 59.00 -1.30
C ALA A 58 -22.16 58.95 -1.24
N SER A 59 -22.70 58.60 -0.06
CA SER A 59 -23.27 59.54 0.95
C SER A 59 -24.05 58.81 2.07
N SER A 60 -23.92 59.34 3.31
CA SER A 60 -24.92 59.43 4.42
C SER A 60 -25.82 58.22 4.76
N SER A 61 -26.16 57.83 5.98
CA SER A 61 -26.08 58.39 7.33
C SER A 61 -26.61 57.35 8.35
N GLN A 62 -26.27 57.56 9.62
CA GLN A 62 -27.05 57.28 10.83
C GLN A 62 -27.25 55.84 11.37
N ARG A 63 -26.74 55.70 12.62
CA ARG A 63 -27.42 55.18 13.84
C ARG A 63 -27.75 53.67 13.87
N SER A 64 -27.59 52.94 14.97
CA SER A 64 -27.28 53.26 16.36
C SER A 64 -27.06 51.94 17.14
N ASP A 65 -26.39 52.08 18.29
CA ASP A 65 -26.45 51.25 19.50
C ASP A 65 -25.83 49.84 19.48
N SER A 66 -24.65 49.62 20.09
CA SER A 66 -24.34 49.56 21.54
C SER A 66 -24.77 48.23 22.21
N PRO A 67 -24.13 47.77 23.31
CA PRO A 67 -22.72 47.89 23.68
C PRO A 67 -22.15 46.71 24.56
N LYS A 68 -20.82 46.78 24.81
CA LYS A 68 -20.11 46.47 26.10
C LYS A 68 -20.07 45.00 26.57
N ARG A 69 -19.06 44.51 27.29
CA ARG A 69 -17.77 44.97 27.86
C ARG A 69 -17.01 43.67 28.19
N ARG A 70 -15.72 43.51 27.87
CA ARG A 70 -14.52 43.94 28.65
C ARG A 70 -14.47 43.24 30.01
N ARG A 71 -13.40 42.55 30.40
CA ARG A 71 -12.08 43.06 30.85
C ARG A 71 -11.37 41.88 31.57
N THR A 72 -10.06 41.74 31.78
CA THR A 72 -8.77 42.39 31.40
C THR A 72 -7.67 41.45 31.91
N ASP A 73 -6.52 41.48 31.22
CA ASP A 73 -5.10 41.53 31.66
C ASP A 73 -4.79 41.53 33.19
N ASP A 74 -3.62 41.08 33.69
CA ASP A 74 -2.28 41.56 33.32
C ASP A 74 -1.13 40.82 34.08
N MET A 75 0.09 40.84 33.50
CA MET A 75 1.45 40.86 34.13
C MET A 75 1.95 39.61 34.93
N ASP A 76 3.23 39.27 35.10
CA ASP A 76 4.53 39.69 34.57
C ASP A 76 5.58 38.60 34.92
N ASP A 77 6.75 38.77 34.34
CA ASP A 77 8.06 38.10 34.40
C ASP A 77 8.58 37.40 35.69
N VAL A 78 9.72 36.70 35.50
CA VAL A 78 10.79 36.30 36.44
C VAL A 78 11.04 34.77 36.57
N GLN A 79 12.15 34.33 35.97
CA GLN A 79 12.99 33.17 36.36
C GLN A 79 14.11 33.67 37.30
N PRO A 80 14.75 32.86 38.20
CA PRO A 80 15.60 31.73 37.78
C PRO A 80 15.87 30.57 38.78
N GLU A 81 16.59 29.55 38.27
CA GLU A 81 17.58 28.66 38.92
C GLU A 81 17.19 27.49 39.87
N GLN A 82 17.64 26.29 39.41
CA GLN A 82 18.43 25.24 40.10
C GLN A 82 17.86 24.34 41.24
N SER A 83 18.12 23.04 41.03
CA SER A 83 18.61 22.01 41.98
C SER A 83 17.70 20.86 42.46
N VAL A 84 18.05 19.68 41.91
CA VAL A 84 18.34 18.35 42.50
C VAL A 84 17.54 17.80 43.72
N SER A 85 17.14 16.53 43.56
CA SER A 85 17.02 15.43 44.53
C SER A 85 15.89 15.43 45.58
N GLN A 86 15.05 14.39 45.57
CA GLN A 86 15.07 13.38 46.65
C GLN A 86 14.22 12.13 46.35
N LEU A 87 14.77 11.00 46.80
CA LEU A 87 14.19 9.67 46.92
C LEU A 87 12.94 9.62 47.81
N GLY A 88 12.11 8.61 47.55
CA GLY A 88 11.67 7.70 48.60
C GLY A 88 10.17 7.65 48.86
N SER A 89 9.53 6.55 48.49
CA SER A 89 8.95 5.61 49.47
C SER A 89 8.22 4.49 48.75
N GLU A 90 8.73 3.28 48.93
CA GLU A 90 7.99 2.05 48.74
C GLU A 90 6.85 1.97 49.75
N ALA A 91 5.64 1.66 49.27
CA ALA A 91 4.62 1.03 50.09
C ALA A 91 3.94 -0.04 49.22
N ALA A 92 4.38 -1.28 49.41
CA ALA A 92 3.74 -2.47 48.89
C ALA A 92 2.32 -2.58 49.47
N LEU A 93 1.30 -2.48 48.62
CA LEU A 93 -0.08 -2.77 49.01
C LEU A 93 -0.45 -4.21 48.65
N ALA A 94 -0.79 -4.95 49.70
CA ALA A 94 -1.23 -6.33 49.68
C ALA A 94 -2.50 -6.52 48.83
N LEU A 95 -2.45 -7.43 47.88
CA LEU A 95 -3.59 -7.86 47.07
C LEU A 95 -4.44 -8.87 47.85
N ASN A 96 -5.58 -8.44 48.37
CA ASN A 96 -6.63 -9.35 48.85
C ASN A 96 -7.62 -9.67 47.72
N ARG A 97 -7.84 -10.97 47.51
CA ARG A 97 -8.88 -11.57 46.66
C ARG A 97 -10.26 -11.15 47.18
N THR A 98 -10.87 -10.11 46.61
CA THR A 98 -12.32 -9.92 46.33
C THR A 98 -12.55 -8.46 45.92
N ILE A 99 -12.18 -8.08 44.70
CA ILE A 99 -12.71 -6.84 44.09
C ILE A 99 -12.98 -7.10 42.61
N THR A 100 -14.26 -7.24 42.28
CA THR A 100 -14.78 -7.29 40.91
C THR A 100 -15.03 -5.85 40.48
N PHE A 101 -14.21 -5.29 39.60
CA PHE A 101 -14.46 -3.97 39.03
C PHE A 101 -15.30 -4.09 37.75
N SER A 102 -16.58 -3.72 37.85
CA SER A 102 -17.40 -3.37 36.69
C SER A 102 -16.94 -2.01 36.13
N PRO A 103 -16.88 -1.81 34.80
CA PRO A 103 -16.47 -0.53 34.24
C PRO A 103 -17.60 0.51 34.36
N PRO A 104 -17.29 1.77 34.73
CA PRO A 104 -18.27 2.84 34.84
C PRO A 104 -18.73 3.32 33.45
N ALA A 105 -20.04 3.42 33.29
CA ALA A 105 -20.67 4.05 32.15
C ALA A 105 -20.41 5.57 32.14
N SER A 106 -20.32 6.10 30.92
CA SER A 106 -20.68 7.48 30.53
C SER A 106 -19.69 8.62 30.82
N ARG A 107 -18.80 8.88 29.85
CA ARG A 107 -18.54 10.25 29.37
C ARG A 107 -18.49 10.27 27.84
N VAL A 108 -19.45 10.96 27.26
CA VAL A 108 -19.54 11.29 25.83
C VAL A 108 -18.47 12.33 25.52
N SER A 109 -17.49 11.95 24.72
CA SER A 109 -16.55 12.84 24.05
C SER A 109 -16.56 12.45 22.57
N SER A 110 -16.96 13.39 21.73
CA SER A 110 -17.04 13.30 20.27
C SER A 110 -15.67 13.44 19.62
N GLY A 111 -14.77 12.50 19.94
CA GLY A 111 -13.51 12.32 19.22
C GLY A 111 -13.61 11.09 18.32
N SER A 112 -13.07 11.17 17.11
CA SER A 112 -12.88 10.01 16.22
C SER A 112 -12.08 8.94 16.99
N LYS A 113 -12.77 7.91 17.48
CA LYS A 113 -12.13 6.78 18.15
C LYS A 113 -11.41 5.97 17.07
N ARG A 114 -10.12 5.71 17.26
CA ARG A 114 -9.38 4.72 16.47
C ARG A 114 -10.19 3.41 16.42
N PRO A 115 -10.29 2.74 15.26
CA PRO A 115 -10.90 1.42 15.21
C PRO A 115 -10.14 0.51 16.21
N SER A 116 -10.89 -0.21 17.04
CA SER A 116 -10.31 -1.23 17.91
C SER A 116 -9.70 -2.33 17.06
N SER A 117 -8.55 -2.87 17.46
CA SER A 117 -7.95 -4.04 16.82
C SER A 117 -8.99 -5.15 16.64
N PRO A 118 -8.97 -5.87 15.51
CA PRO A 118 -9.91 -6.95 15.25
C PRO A 118 -9.93 -7.99 16.38
N THR A 119 -11.11 -8.40 16.80
CA THR A 119 -11.26 -9.57 17.67
C THR A 119 -11.30 -10.85 16.82
N ARG A 120 -11.08 -12.01 17.44
CA ARG A 120 -11.25 -13.33 16.80
C ARG A 120 -12.64 -13.54 16.16
N GLU A 121 -13.63 -12.73 16.53
CA GLU A 121 -14.99 -12.79 15.98
C GLU A 121 -15.12 -12.08 14.63
N THR A 122 -14.16 -11.24 14.25
CA THR A 122 -14.30 -10.34 13.10
C THR A 122 -14.48 -11.04 11.75
N PRO A 123 -13.82 -12.18 11.46
CA PRO A 123 -14.13 -12.97 10.26
C PRO A 123 -15.56 -13.51 10.23
N ILE A 124 -16.12 -13.92 11.38
CA ILE A 124 -17.52 -14.36 11.50
C ILE A 124 -18.46 -13.17 11.27
N ILE A 125 -18.09 -12.00 11.79
CA ILE A 125 -18.81 -10.75 11.59
C ILE A 125 -18.83 -10.37 10.10
N LEU A 126 -17.71 -10.47 9.37
CA LEU A 126 -17.66 -10.18 7.94
C LEU A 126 -18.52 -11.10 7.08
N ARG A 127 -18.55 -12.40 7.40
CA ARG A 127 -19.42 -13.38 6.72
C ARG A 127 -20.91 -13.10 6.91
N SER A 128 -21.28 -12.49 8.03
CA SER A 128 -22.68 -12.14 8.36
C SER A 128 -23.04 -10.68 8.04
N ALA A 129 -22.06 -9.87 7.64
CA ALA A 129 -22.26 -8.47 7.26
C ALA A 129 -23.04 -8.34 5.94
N LEU A 130 -23.48 -7.12 5.64
CA LEU A 130 -24.19 -6.78 4.41
C LEU A 130 -23.50 -5.62 3.68
N PRO A 131 -22.98 -5.83 2.45
CA PRO A 131 -22.77 -7.14 1.81
C PRO A 131 -21.71 -7.98 2.56
N PRO A 132 -21.74 -9.32 2.46
CA PRO A 132 -20.77 -10.18 3.15
C PRO A 132 -19.39 -10.13 2.50
N VAL A 133 -18.38 -10.48 3.30
CA VAL A 133 -17.03 -10.80 2.85
C VAL A 133 -16.66 -12.16 3.42
N TRP A 134 -16.36 -13.10 2.53
CA TRP A 134 -15.90 -14.43 2.91
C TRP A 134 -14.39 -14.46 2.77
N THR A 135 -13.70 -14.73 3.87
CA THR A 135 -12.27 -15.02 3.84
C THR A 135 -12.09 -16.49 4.19
N GLU A 136 -11.48 -17.25 3.28
CA GLU A 136 -11.30 -18.70 3.39
C GLU A 136 -9.88 -19.10 2.93
N SER A 137 -9.35 -20.17 3.52
CA SER A 137 -8.11 -20.76 3.03
C SER A 137 -8.35 -21.50 1.72
N LEU A 138 -7.37 -21.46 0.81
CA LEU A 138 -7.39 -22.25 -0.43
C LEU A 138 -7.46 -23.74 -0.16
N ASN A 139 -6.82 -24.20 0.92
CA ASN A 139 -6.82 -25.60 1.30
C ASN A 139 -8.10 -25.97 2.07
N GLY A 140 -8.74 -27.05 1.64
CA GLY A 140 -9.97 -27.56 2.27
C GLY A 140 -11.26 -26.85 1.83
N LEU A 141 -11.23 -26.11 0.72
CA LEU A 141 -12.44 -25.57 0.11
C LEU A 141 -13.43 -26.69 -0.25
N LYS A 142 -14.72 -26.45 0.02
CA LYS A 142 -15.79 -27.39 -0.35
C LYS A 142 -16.06 -27.40 -1.86
N GLU A 143 -15.87 -26.25 -2.49
CA GLU A 143 -16.05 -26.03 -3.93
C GLU A 143 -14.72 -25.53 -4.48
N ALA A 144 -14.31 -26.04 -5.64
CA ALA A 144 -13.11 -25.54 -6.31
C ALA A 144 -13.26 -24.04 -6.62
N PRO A 145 -12.16 -23.26 -6.54
CA PRO A 145 -12.20 -21.87 -6.95
C PRO A 145 -12.55 -21.76 -8.45
N PRO A 146 -13.11 -20.62 -8.89
CA PRO A 146 -13.33 -20.36 -10.31
C PRO A 146 -12.02 -20.45 -11.11
N GLU A 147 -12.11 -20.93 -12.36
CA GLU A 147 -10.95 -21.08 -13.24
C GLU A 147 -10.09 -19.80 -13.36
N PRO A 148 -10.65 -18.56 -13.45
CA PRO A 148 -9.84 -17.35 -13.48
C PRO A 148 -8.96 -17.13 -12.24
N VAL A 149 -9.37 -17.65 -11.07
CA VAL A 149 -8.58 -17.58 -9.83
C VAL A 149 -7.37 -18.50 -9.92
N ASP A 150 -7.57 -19.73 -10.38
CA ASP A 150 -6.47 -20.67 -10.56
C ASP A 150 -5.47 -20.19 -11.62
N ARG A 151 -5.97 -19.69 -12.76
CA ARG A 151 -5.10 -19.11 -13.81
C ARG A 151 -4.30 -17.92 -13.28
N LEU A 152 -4.91 -17.04 -12.49
CA LEU A 152 -4.19 -15.93 -11.86
C LEU A 152 -3.10 -16.44 -10.91
N GLY A 153 -3.38 -17.47 -10.12
CA GLY A 153 -2.37 -18.03 -9.22
C GLY A 153 -1.17 -18.61 -9.97
N ASP A 154 -1.41 -19.34 -11.06
CA ASP A 154 -0.35 -19.88 -11.91
C ASP A 154 0.46 -18.76 -12.59
N TRP A 155 -0.24 -17.71 -13.06
CA TRP A 155 0.39 -16.51 -13.64
C TRP A 155 1.33 -15.83 -12.64
N LEU A 156 0.88 -15.62 -11.40
CA LEU A 156 1.70 -14.98 -10.37
C LEU A 156 2.90 -15.84 -9.98
N ALA A 157 2.76 -17.17 -10.00
CA ALA A 157 3.83 -18.12 -9.69
C ALA A 157 4.89 -18.25 -10.80
N GLU A 158 4.60 -17.81 -12.02
CA GLU A 158 5.46 -18.01 -13.18
C GLU A 158 6.88 -17.43 -13.00
N GLY A 159 7.88 -18.32 -12.90
CA GLY A 159 9.28 -17.95 -12.72
C GLY A 159 9.65 -17.48 -11.31
N VAL A 160 8.73 -17.54 -10.34
CA VAL A 160 9.03 -17.17 -8.94
C VAL A 160 9.98 -18.17 -8.27
N ASP A 161 10.05 -19.42 -8.74
CA ASP A 161 10.94 -20.45 -8.19
C ASP A 161 12.08 -20.89 -9.12
N PHE A 162 12.18 -20.28 -10.30
CA PHE A 162 13.23 -20.62 -11.28
C PHE A 162 13.66 -19.39 -12.09
N GLY A 163 14.97 -19.16 -12.18
CA GLY A 163 15.55 -18.12 -13.03
C GLY A 163 15.08 -16.70 -12.69
N PHE A 164 15.09 -16.32 -11.42
CA PHE A 164 14.64 -15.01 -10.96
C PHE A 164 15.78 -14.08 -10.51
N ILE A 165 17.01 -14.59 -10.39
CA ILE A 165 18.21 -13.80 -10.08
C ILE A 165 19.05 -13.67 -11.36
N PRO A 166 19.47 -12.47 -11.80
CA PRO A 166 20.37 -12.34 -12.94
C PRO A 166 21.67 -13.13 -12.74
N GLN A 167 22.07 -13.94 -13.72
CA GLN A 167 23.27 -14.78 -13.62
C GLN A 167 24.55 -13.96 -13.36
N GLY A 168 24.62 -12.72 -13.87
CA GLY A 168 25.74 -11.80 -13.62
C GLY A 168 25.94 -11.44 -12.15
N LEU A 169 24.92 -11.56 -11.30
CA LEU A 169 24.99 -11.28 -9.87
C LEU A 169 25.50 -12.45 -9.03
N GLN A 170 25.68 -13.64 -9.62
CA GLN A 170 26.06 -14.84 -8.86
C GLN A 170 27.36 -14.66 -8.08
N HIS A 171 28.40 -14.09 -8.71
CA HIS A 171 29.67 -13.84 -8.04
C HIS A 171 29.57 -12.68 -7.04
N VAL A 172 28.74 -11.67 -7.32
CA VAL A 172 28.56 -10.51 -6.45
C VAL A 172 27.91 -10.96 -5.13
N ILE A 173 26.79 -11.67 -5.20
CA ILE A 173 26.05 -12.17 -4.03
C ILE A 173 26.94 -13.06 -3.14
N LYS A 174 27.75 -13.94 -3.73
CA LYS A 174 28.60 -14.88 -2.98
C LYS A 174 29.76 -14.22 -2.25
N ASN A 175 30.22 -13.06 -2.70
CA ASN A 175 31.42 -12.41 -2.20
C ASN A 175 31.14 -11.10 -1.46
N ASP A 176 29.87 -10.66 -1.38
CA ASP A 176 29.51 -9.46 -0.64
C ASP A 176 29.47 -9.76 0.88
N PRO A 177 30.37 -9.16 1.69
CA PRO A 177 30.46 -9.45 3.11
C PRO A 177 29.30 -8.87 3.92
N GLU A 178 28.63 -7.83 3.43
CA GLU A 178 27.55 -7.15 4.18
C GLU A 178 26.27 -7.99 4.21
N VAL A 179 25.99 -8.72 3.11
CA VAL A 179 24.82 -9.61 3.07
C VAL A 179 25.05 -10.96 3.75
N GLY A 180 26.31 -11.27 4.09
CA GLY A 180 26.71 -12.50 4.78
C GLY A 180 26.42 -13.77 3.97
N HIS A 181 26.25 -14.90 4.67
CA HIS A 181 25.99 -16.17 4.01
C HIS A 181 24.59 -16.21 3.37
N GLN A 182 24.55 -16.44 2.05
CA GLN A 182 23.31 -16.56 1.28
C GLN A 182 23.19 -17.96 0.65
N THR A 183 22.04 -18.60 0.84
CA THR A 183 21.73 -19.89 0.19
C THR A 183 21.10 -19.64 -1.18
N THR A 184 21.88 -19.89 -2.25
CA THR A 184 21.42 -19.82 -3.65
C THR A 184 21.65 -21.16 -4.34
N LYS A 185 20.74 -21.52 -5.25
CA LYS A 185 20.78 -22.75 -6.05
C LYS A 185 21.12 -22.40 -7.51
N PRO A 186 21.74 -23.31 -8.29
CA PRO A 186 22.00 -23.07 -9.71
C PRO A 186 20.75 -22.69 -10.52
N GLY A 187 19.57 -23.23 -10.17
CA GLY A 187 18.30 -22.91 -10.82
C GLY A 187 17.69 -21.56 -10.43
N ASP A 188 18.24 -20.85 -9.44
CA ASP A 188 17.76 -19.50 -9.10
C ASP A 188 18.24 -18.47 -10.14
N PHE A 189 19.29 -18.77 -10.93
CA PHE A 189 19.95 -17.82 -11.81
C PHE A 189 19.41 -17.83 -13.25
N ASP A 190 18.98 -16.68 -13.74
CA ASP A 190 18.55 -16.43 -15.11
C ASP A 190 19.77 -16.17 -16.02
N ARG A 191 20.03 -17.12 -16.92
CA ARG A 191 21.10 -17.03 -17.93
C ARG A 191 20.69 -16.25 -19.17
N SER A 192 19.40 -15.96 -19.32
CA SER A 192 18.85 -15.19 -20.44
C SER A 192 18.74 -13.69 -20.13
N ASP A 193 19.12 -13.27 -18.92
CA ASP A 193 19.13 -11.86 -18.57
C ASP A 193 20.17 -11.09 -19.40
N MET A 194 19.69 -10.08 -20.14
CA MET A 194 20.48 -9.29 -21.09
C MET A 194 20.85 -7.90 -20.55
N ARG A 195 20.60 -7.61 -19.26
CA ARG A 195 20.93 -6.31 -18.67
C ARG A 195 22.43 -6.05 -18.71
N SER A 196 22.77 -4.77 -18.89
CA SER A 196 24.15 -4.30 -18.79
C SER A 196 24.71 -4.49 -17.37
N ALA A 197 26.04 -4.40 -17.25
CA ALA A 197 26.71 -4.49 -15.96
C ALA A 197 26.26 -3.38 -15.00
N GLU A 198 26.04 -2.17 -15.54
CA GLU A 198 25.59 -1.00 -14.82
C GLU A 198 24.16 -1.19 -14.28
N GLU A 199 23.25 -1.67 -15.12
CA GLU A 199 21.86 -1.98 -14.71
C GLU A 199 21.82 -3.09 -13.67
N MET A 200 22.60 -4.15 -13.86
CA MET A 200 22.70 -5.24 -12.87
C MET A 200 23.23 -4.73 -11.54
N SER A 201 24.25 -3.85 -11.56
CA SER A 201 24.79 -3.25 -10.34
C SER A 201 23.75 -2.40 -9.62
N ALA A 202 22.98 -1.58 -10.34
CA ALA A 202 21.92 -0.77 -9.74
C ALA A 202 20.86 -1.62 -9.04
N VAL A 203 20.42 -2.70 -9.70
CA VAL A 203 19.45 -3.66 -9.13
C VAL A 203 20.01 -4.37 -7.92
N TRP A 204 21.30 -4.72 -7.95
CA TRP A 204 21.97 -5.34 -6.82
C TRP A 204 22.00 -4.41 -5.59
N GLU A 205 22.40 -3.15 -5.77
CA GLU A 205 22.49 -2.19 -4.67
C GLU A 205 21.13 -1.97 -3.99
N GLU A 206 20.05 -1.84 -4.77
CA GLU A 206 18.70 -1.71 -4.20
C GLU A 206 18.23 -2.99 -3.50
N ALA A 207 18.46 -4.17 -4.10
CA ALA A 207 18.11 -5.45 -3.48
C ALA A 207 18.88 -5.68 -2.15
N LYS A 208 20.17 -5.34 -2.14
CA LYS A 208 21.02 -5.39 -0.94
C LYS A 208 20.51 -4.43 0.14
N LYS A 209 20.18 -3.19 -0.23
CA LYS A 209 19.64 -2.20 0.69
C LYS A 209 18.32 -2.67 1.32
N ILE A 210 17.41 -3.21 0.52
CA ILE A 210 16.15 -3.79 1.02
C ILE A 210 16.41 -4.91 2.04
N PHE A 211 17.36 -5.80 1.75
CA PHE A 211 17.74 -6.89 2.66
C PHE A 211 18.24 -6.38 4.01
N LEU A 212 19.21 -5.47 3.99
CA LEU A 212 19.81 -4.91 5.19
C LEU A 212 18.76 -4.15 6.01
N ASN A 213 17.96 -3.31 5.36
CA ASN A 213 16.87 -2.58 6.01
C ASN A 213 15.83 -3.52 6.64
N ALA A 214 15.47 -4.61 5.97
CA ALA A 214 14.50 -5.57 6.51
C ALA A 214 15.06 -6.26 7.78
N ARG A 215 16.35 -6.58 7.79
CA ARG A 215 17.02 -7.12 8.98
C ARG A 215 17.06 -6.09 10.11
N ASP A 216 17.45 -4.86 9.82
CA ASP A 216 17.48 -3.78 10.82
C ASP A 216 16.09 -3.51 11.40
N CYS A 217 15.04 -3.58 10.57
CA CYS A 217 13.66 -3.46 11.03
C CYS A 217 13.26 -4.59 11.99
N LYS A 218 13.65 -5.83 11.69
CA LYS A 218 13.37 -6.98 12.56
C LYS A 218 14.18 -6.93 13.85
N ASP A 219 15.50 -6.81 13.74
CA ASP A 219 16.43 -6.88 14.87
C ASP A 219 16.24 -5.67 15.81
N GLY A 220 15.90 -4.51 15.24
CA GLY A 220 15.53 -3.31 15.99
C GLY A 220 14.08 -3.26 16.48
N SER A 221 13.26 -4.28 16.20
CA SER A 221 11.81 -4.29 16.53
C SER A 221 11.08 -3.01 16.07
N ARG A 222 11.40 -2.54 14.87
CA ARG A 222 10.86 -1.29 14.32
C ARG A 222 9.37 -1.43 13.97
N ASP A 223 8.69 -0.29 14.01
CA ASP A 223 7.24 -0.20 13.84
C ASP A 223 6.78 -0.36 12.37
N GLU A 224 5.48 -0.35 12.16
CA GLU A 224 4.85 -0.50 10.84
C GLU A 224 5.38 0.52 9.82
N ASN A 225 5.57 1.79 10.23
CA ASN A 225 6.04 2.85 9.33
C ASN A 225 7.47 2.59 8.83
N ALA A 226 8.34 2.07 9.70
CA ALA A 226 9.69 1.67 9.29
C ALA A 226 9.66 0.55 8.23
N TRP A 227 8.83 -0.49 8.42
CA TRP A 227 8.67 -1.55 7.42
C TRP A 227 8.14 -1.00 6.09
N CYS A 228 7.17 -0.10 6.16
CA CYS A 228 6.60 0.59 5.02
C CYS A 228 7.63 1.40 4.21
N ASP A 229 8.41 2.25 4.88
CA ASP A 229 9.34 3.19 4.22
C ASP A 229 10.67 2.55 3.81
N ASP A 230 11.22 1.65 4.63
CA ASP A 230 12.57 1.13 4.43
C ASP A 230 12.60 -0.21 3.68
N VAL A 231 11.48 -0.93 3.60
CA VAL A 231 11.42 -2.29 3.02
C VAL A 231 10.39 -2.38 1.90
N VAL A 232 9.10 -2.17 2.21
CA VAL A 232 8.00 -2.45 1.27
C VAL A 232 8.02 -1.48 0.10
N ARG A 233 8.09 -0.17 0.36
CA ARG A 233 8.07 0.85 -0.69
C ARG A 233 9.29 0.72 -1.63
N PRO A 234 10.54 0.58 -1.16
CA PRO A 234 11.68 0.35 -2.05
C PRO A 234 11.54 -0.92 -2.89
N LEU A 235 11.06 -2.03 -2.31
CA LEU A 235 10.85 -3.29 -3.03
C LEU A 235 9.83 -3.17 -4.17
N VAL A 236 8.66 -2.58 -3.89
CA VAL A 236 7.61 -2.42 -4.89
C VAL A 236 8.03 -1.41 -5.96
N HIS A 237 8.73 -0.33 -5.58
CA HIS A 237 9.28 0.64 -6.53
C HIS A 237 10.31 0.00 -7.47
N LEU A 238 11.21 -0.84 -6.95
CA LEU A 238 12.17 -1.58 -7.78
C LEU A 238 11.44 -2.50 -8.77
N ALA A 239 10.37 -3.19 -8.36
CA ALA A 239 9.57 -3.99 -9.27
C ALA A 239 8.86 -3.14 -10.34
N ILE A 240 8.35 -1.95 -9.98
CA ILE A 240 7.75 -1.01 -10.95
C ILE A 240 8.78 -0.50 -11.94
N GLU A 241 9.99 -0.17 -11.49
CA GLU A 241 11.09 0.25 -12.37
C GLU A 241 11.46 -0.84 -13.38
N LEU A 242 11.54 -2.09 -12.91
CA LEU A 242 11.94 -3.23 -13.74
C LEU A 242 10.85 -3.75 -14.68
N TYR A 243 9.58 -3.68 -14.28
CA TYR A 243 8.49 -4.36 -15.00
C TYR A 243 7.28 -3.49 -15.30
N GLY A 244 7.11 -2.36 -14.58
CA GLY A 244 5.91 -1.54 -14.65
C GLY A 244 5.97 -0.42 -15.69
N GLY A 245 7.16 0.11 -15.98
CA GLY A 245 7.31 1.31 -16.81
C GLY A 245 6.60 2.52 -16.19
N ASP A 246 6.07 3.41 -17.01
CA ASP A 246 5.35 4.63 -16.59
C ASP A 246 3.86 4.39 -16.30
N LYS A 247 3.37 3.16 -16.45
CA LYS A 247 1.96 2.75 -16.35
C LYS A 247 1.47 2.59 -14.92
N TRP A 248 2.36 2.47 -13.96
CA TRP A 248 2.02 2.18 -12.57
C TRP A 248 2.41 3.30 -11.61
N TRP A 249 1.62 3.43 -10.55
CA TRP A 249 1.91 4.31 -9.44
C TRP A 249 1.58 3.62 -8.12
N PHE A 250 2.54 3.61 -7.20
CA PHE A 250 2.39 3.07 -5.85
C PHE A 250 1.88 4.17 -4.90
N GLN A 251 0.67 4.01 -4.36
CA GLN A 251 0.02 5.04 -3.55
C GLN A 251 -0.07 4.63 -2.08
N ASN A 252 0.29 5.54 -1.18
CA ASN A 252 -0.08 5.46 0.23
C ASN A 252 -1.53 5.92 0.39
N VAL A 253 -2.39 5.05 0.94
CA VAL A 253 -3.81 5.33 1.17
C VAL A 253 -4.21 5.23 2.66
N GLN A 254 -3.25 5.14 3.57
CA GLN A 254 -3.45 5.01 5.03
C GLN A 254 -4.38 6.09 5.61
N SER A 255 -4.30 7.31 5.09
CA SER A 255 -5.11 8.44 5.55
C SER A 255 -6.46 8.55 4.84
N GLN A 256 -6.68 7.82 3.75
CA GLN A 256 -7.81 8.00 2.86
C GLN A 256 -9.01 7.16 3.31
N SER A 257 -10.19 7.75 3.38
CA SER A 257 -11.39 7.04 3.83
C SER A 257 -12.08 6.35 2.66
N VAL A 258 -12.51 5.11 2.87
CA VAL A 258 -13.36 4.39 1.91
C VAL A 258 -14.76 5.03 1.92
N ASN A 259 -15.39 5.12 0.75
CA ASN A 259 -16.77 5.58 0.67
C ASN A 259 -17.68 4.56 1.40
N PRO A 260 -18.45 4.98 2.43
CA PRO A 260 -19.29 4.08 3.21
C PRO A 260 -20.32 3.29 2.39
N LEU A 261 -20.66 3.74 1.17
CA LEU A 261 -21.55 3.02 0.25
C LEU A 261 -21.00 1.63 -0.15
N TYR A 262 -19.67 1.47 -0.16
CA TYR A 262 -19.04 0.21 -0.56
C TYR A 262 -18.60 -0.65 0.63
N LEU A 263 -18.76 -0.15 1.86
CA LEU A 263 -18.38 -0.88 3.07
C LEU A 263 -19.43 -1.91 3.48
N SER A 264 -18.96 -3.01 4.07
CA SER A 264 -19.83 -3.98 4.72
C SER A 264 -20.41 -3.37 5.99
N THR A 265 -21.67 -3.66 6.28
CA THR A 265 -22.36 -3.12 7.47
C THR A 265 -22.89 -4.23 8.36
N ILE A 266 -22.93 -3.98 9.67
CA ILE A 266 -23.46 -4.91 10.68
C ILE A 266 -24.60 -4.28 11.47
N PRO A 267 -25.55 -5.08 12.00
CA PRO A 267 -26.56 -4.57 12.91
C PRO A 267 -25.91 -3.91 14.14
N ALA A 268 -26.30 -2.67 14.41
CA ALA A 268 -25.85 -1.91 15.58
C ALA A 268 -27.04 -1.13 16.17
N PRO A 269 -28.12 -1.84 16.57
CA PRO A 269 -29.35 -1.21 17.01
C PRO A 269 -29.09 -0.32 18.23
N ILE A 270 -29.74 0.84 18.24
CA ILE A 270 -29.81 1.71 19.40
C ILE A 270 -31.28 1.91 19.78
N LEU A 271 -31.55 2.37 21.00
CA LEU A 271 -32.92 2.54 21.51
C LEU A 271 -33.82 3.37 20.57
N THR A 272 -33.25 4.33 19.85
CA THR A 272 -33.96 5.23 18.93
C THR A 272 -33.97 4.74 17.47
N ASP A 273 -33.19 3.71 17.14
CA ASP A 273 -33.10 3.15 15.79
C ASP A 273 -32.73 1.66 15.87
N PRO A 274 -33.73 0.77 15.90
CA PRO A 274 -33.51 -0.68 15.94
C PRO A 274 -33.02 -1.24 14.60
N THR A 275 -33.12 -0.46 13.52
CA THR A 275 -32.66 -0.86 12.18
C THR A 275 -31.25 -0.39 11.86
N ARG A 276 -30.65 0.40 12.77
CA ARG A 276 -29.33 0.99 12.59
C ARG A 276 -28.30 -0.04 12.19
N ARG A 277 -27.57 0.26 11.13
CA ARG A 277 -26.39 -0.48 10.71
C ARG A 277 -25.14 0.37 10.90
N LYS A 278 -24.04 -0.27 11.29
CA LYS A 278 -22.73 0.37 11.42
C LYS A 278 -21.81 -0.16 10.32
N PRO A 279 -21.12 0.71 9.57
CA PRO A 279 -20.09 0.27 8.62
C PRO A 279 -18.89 -0.31 9.36
N ILE A 280 -18.31 -1.36 8.78
CA ILE A 280 -17.01 -1.90 9.15
C ILE A 280 -16.00 -1.24 8.21
N ASP A 281 -15.27 -0.26 8.74
CA ASP A 281 -14.29 0.50 7.98
C ASP A 281 -12.89 0.13 8.44
N HIS A 282 -12.13 -0.44 7.51
CA HIS A 282 -10.69 -0.64 7.62
C HIS A 282 -10.06 -0.27 6.29
N LYS A 283 -8.86 0.29 6.39
CA LYS A 283 -8.08 0.76 5.25
C LYS A 283 -7.01 -0.27 4.93
N THR A 284 -6.40 -0.12 3.77
CA THR A 284 -5.13 -0.76 3.47
C THR A 284 -4.02 0.29 3.51
N ASP A 285 -2.77 -0.10 3.73
CA ASP A 285 -1.67 0.84 3.72
C ASP A 285 -1.37 1.40 2.32
N TYR A 286 -1.30 0.50 1.34
CA TYR A 286 -0.89 0.83 -0.01
C TYR A 286 -1.76 0.20 -1.08
N VAL A 287 -1.76 0.82 -2.26
CA VAL A 287 -2.38 0.29 -3.46
C VAL A 287 -1.50 0.53 -4.68
N LEU A 288 -1.60 -0.35 -5.68
CA LEU A 288 -1.17 0.00 -7.03
C LEU A 288 -2.28 0.77 -7.74
N SER A 289 -1.90 1.59 -8.69
CA SER A 289 -2.86 2.37 -9.47
C SER A 289 -2.33 2.66 -10.86
N TYR A 290 -3.25 2.82 -11.78
CA TYR A 290 -2.95 3.15 -13.17
C TYR A 290 -2.51 4.62 -13.23
N SER A 291 -1.28 4.82 -13.70
CA SER A 291 -0.55 6.08 -13.61
C SER A 291 -1.15 7.17 -14.49
N HIS A 292 -1.32 8.37 -13.93
CA HIS A 292 -1.69 9.58 -14.67
C HIS A 292 -0.54 10.14 -15.53
N ARG A 293 0.67 9.58 -15.40
CA ARG A 293 1.84 9.97 -16.20
C ARG A 293 1.91 9.23 -17.53
N ASP A 294 1.34 8.02 -17.60
CA ASP A 294 1.14 7.34 -18.88
C ASP A 294 0.14 8.13 -19.73
N SER A 295 0.53 8.43 -20.96
CA SER A 295 -0.25 9.29 -21.86
C SER A 295 -1.64 8.72 -22.20
N THR A 296 -1.75 7.39 -22.31
CA THR A 296 -2.98 6.70 -22.68
C THR A 296 -3.97 6.67 -21.51
N ILE A 297 -3.49 6.34 -20.32
CA ILE A 297 -4.28 6.35 -19.07
C ILE A 297 -4.70 7.78 -18.72
N SER A 298 -3.80 8.75 -18.86
CA SER A 298 -4.10 10.17 -18.65
C SER A 298 -5.20 10.66 -19.60
N ALA A 299 -5.14 10.28 -20.88
CA ALA A 299 -6.19 10.61 -21.85
C ALA A 299 -7.53 9.94 -21.50
N LEU A 300 -7.52 8.69 -21.03
CA LEU A 300 -8.72 8.01 -20.53
C LEU A 300 -9.35 8.75 -19.34
N TYR A 301 -8.56 9.17 -18.34
CA TYR A 301 -9.08 9.92 -17.20
C TYR A 301 -9.70 11.27 -17.60
N LYS A 302 -9.11 11.97 -18.58
CA LYS A 302 -9.70 13.21 -19.11
C LYS A 302 -11.05 12.96 -19.79
N ARG A 303 -11.17 11.86 -20.56
CA ARG A 303 -12.44 11.50 -21.19
C ARG A 303 -13.50 11.09 -20.17
N LEU A 304 -13.14 10.34 -19.13
CA LEU A 304 -14.03 10.02 -18.02
C LEU A 304 -14.56 11.30 -17.34
N ASP A 305 -13.69 12.28 -17.10
CA ASP A 305 -14.09 13.56 -16.53
C ASP A 305 -15.02 14.35 -17.45
N ALA A 306 -14.72 14.40 -18.75
CA ALA A 306 -15.59 15.03 -19.76
C ALA A 306 -16.98 14.35 -19.85
N ALA A 307 -17.04 13.03 -19.65
CA ALA A 307 -18.28 12.25 -19.60
C ALA A 307 -18.99 12.30 -18.24
N SER A 308 -18.53 13.11 -17.27
CA SER A 308 -19.04 13.17 -15.89
C SER A 308 -18.98 11.84 -15.14
N ASN A 309 -18.06 10.96 -15.52
CA ASN A 309 -17.81 9.63 -14.94
C ASN A 309 -16.41 9.56 -14.27
N SER A 310 -15.93 10.66 -13.68
CA SER A 310 -14.59 10.70 -13.09
C SER A 310 -14.46 9.96 -11.75
N GLU A 311 -15.56 9.59 -11.07
CA GLU A 311 -15.50 8.90 -9.79
C GLU A 311 -15.44 7.37 -9.96
N ILE A 312 -14.23 6.86 -10.16
CA ILE A 312 -13.93 5.45 -10.47
C ILE A 312 -13.27 4.66 -9.32
N GLY A 313 -12.77 5.35 -8.29
CA GLY A 313 -12.17 4.74 -7.10
C GLY A 313 -13.18 4.55 -5.96
N PRO A 314 -12.91 3.63 -5.01
CA PRO A 314 -13.81 3.35 -3.88
C PRO A 314 -13.65 4.34 -2.71
N THR A 315 -12.72 5.30 -2.79
CA THR A 315 -12.37 6.23 -1.70
C THR A 315 -13.10 7.57 -1.84
N LEU A 316 -13.05 8.38 -0.78
CA LEU A 316 -13.57 9.76 -0.77
C LEU A 316 -12.49 10.82 -1.05
N ASP A 317 -11.22 10.43 -1.06
CA ASP A 317 -10.11 11.36 -1.32
C ASP A 317 -10.18 11.89 -2.76
N ALA A 318 -9.86 13.18 -2.94
CA ALA A 318 -10.05 13.87 -4.21
C ALA A 318 -9.25 13.26 -5.37
N PHE A 319 -8.09 12.67 -5.08
CA PHE A 319 -7.23 12.06 -6.08
C PHE A 319 -7.60 10.60 -6.31
N THR A 320 -7.66 9.78 -5.26
CA THR A 320 -7.90 8.34 -5.43
C THR A 320 -9.33 8.00 -5.80
N LYS A 321 -10.32 8.85 -5.48
CA LYS A 321 -11.68 8.68 -6.01
C LYS A 321 -11.73 8.79 -7.54
N ARG A 322 -10.76 9.47 -8.15
CA ARG A 322 -10.65 9.66 -9.61
C ARG A 322 -9.61 8.79 -10.28
N THR A 323 -9.00 7.88 -9.54
CA THR A 323 -7.91 7.04 -10.04
C THR A 323 -8.37 5.59 -10.04
N ALA A 324 -8.07 4.88 -11.12
CA ALA A 324 -8.26 3.44 -11.19
C ALA A 324 -7.27 2.76 -10.23
N LEU A 325 -7.78 2.12 -9.17
CA LEU A 325 -6.97 1.41 -8.17
C LEU A 325 -6.94 -0.09 -8.47
N PHE A 326 -5.81 -0.72 -8.15
CA PHE A 326 -5.54 -2.14 -8.38
C PHE A 326 -4.64 -2.69 -7.27
N SER A 327 -4.96 -3.87 -6.74
CA SER A 327 -4.24 -4.60 -5.70
C SER A 327 -4.00 -3.80 -4.41
N GLY A 328 -4.63 -4.22 -3.31
CA GLY A 328 -4.32 -3.72 -1.97
C GLY A 328 -3.07 -4.37 -1.39
N ILE A 329 -2.33 -3.64 -0.56
CA ILE A 329 -1.17 -4.14 0.19
C ILE A 329 -1.27 -3.62 1.63
N GLU A 330 -1.49 -4.54 2.56
CA GLU A 330 -1.52 -4.26 3.99
C GLU A 330 -0.21 -4.68 4.65
N VAL A 331 0.37 -3.80 5.47
CA VAL A 331 1.67 -4.00 6.11
C VAL A 331 1.50 -4.02 7.62
N LYS A 332 2.24 -4.92 8.26
CA LYS A 332 2.38 -4.99 9.71
C LYS A 332 3.85 -5.19 10.05
N PRO A 333 4.30 -4.73 11.25
CA PRO A 333 5.65 -5.01 11.70
C PRO A 333 5.84 -6.51 11.94
N ALA A 334 7.09 -6.95 12.14
CA ALA A 334 7.40 -8.37 12.36
C ALA A 334 6.68 -9.03 13.56
N SER A 335 6.26 -8.23 14.55
CA SER A 335 5.45 -8.67 15.70
C SER A 335 3.94 -8.50 15.50
N GLY A 336 3.52 -8.05 14.32
CA GLY A 336 2.12 -7.78 14.00
C GLY A 336 1.30 -9.05 13.79
N ASP A 337 -0.02 -8.89 13.82
CA ASP A 337 -0.98 -10.00 13.67
C ASP A 337 -1.37 -10.20 12.20
N HIS A 338 -1.04 -11.38 11.65
CA HIS A 338 -1.44 -11.78 10.29
C HIS A 338 -2.96 -11.75 10.09
N THR A 339 -3.73 -12.10 11.12
CA THR A 339 -5.20 -12.09 11.07
C THR A 339 -5.73 -10.67 10.95
N GLU A 340 -5.09 -9.72 11.64
CA GLU A 340 -5.44 -8.31 11.53
C GLU A 340 -5.11 -7.80 10.12
N ALA A 341 -3.93 -8.11 9.59
CA ALA A 341 -3.55 -7.71 8.24
C ALA A 341 -4.52 -8.27 7.19
N GLU A 342 -4.84 -9.57 7.26
CA GLU A 342 -5.80 -10.24 6.37
C GLU A 342 -7.17 -9.57 6.43
N LEU A 343 -7.65 -9.24 7.62
CA LEU A 343 -8.95 -8.61 7.78
C LEU A 343 -8.99 -7.20 7.17
N GLN A 344 -8.00 -6.36 7.51
CA GLN A 344 -7.96 -4.97 7.03
C GLN A 344 -7.91 -4.93 5.50
N MET A 345 -7.05 -5.78 4.92
CA MET A 345 -6.97 -6.00 3.49
C MET A 345 -8.30 -6.51 2.89
N SER A 346 -8.97 -7.48 3.54
CA SER A 346 -10.22 -8.10 3.06
C SER A 346 -11.35 -7.09 2.98
N ILE A 347 -11.43 -6.17 3.93
CA ILE A 347 -12.44 -5.12 3.98
C ILE A 347 -12.22 -4.11 2.85
N TRP A 348 -10.96 -3.70 2.65
CA TRP A 348 -10.62 -2.74 1.62
C TRP A 348 -10.86 -3.31 0.20
N ILE A 349 -10.37 -4.52 -0.09
CA ILE A 349 -10.51 -5.12 -1.42
C ILE A 349 -11.98 -5.40 -1.75
N ALA A 350 -12.80 -5.75 -0.75
CA ALA A 350 -14.23 -5.91 -0.95
C ALA A 350 -14.91 -4.60 -1.38
N ALA A 351 -14.56 -3.48 -0.76
CA ALA A 351 -15.07 -2.16 -1.17
C ALA A 351 -14.60 -1.78 -2.58
N SER A 352 -13.34 -2.07 -2.91
CA SER A 352 -12.78 -1.86 -4.25
C SER A 352 -13.55 -2.63 -5.33
N LEU A 353 -13.78 -3.92 -5.13
CA LEU A 353 -14.52 -4.76 -6.08
C LEU A 353 -16.00 -4.35 -6.22
N ARG A 354 -16.63 -3.89 -5.14
CA ARG A 354 -18.02 -3.36 -5.20
C ARG A 354 -18.11 -2.09 -6.04
N LYS A 355 -17.15 -1.17 -5.90
CA LYS A 355 -17.07 0.00 -6.78
C LYS A 355 -16.93 -0.43 -8.25
N LYS A 356 -16.06 -1.40 -8.52
CA LYS A 356 -15.82 -1.94 -9.87
C LYS A 356 -17.06 -2.63 -10.47
N LEU A 357 -17.85 -3.32 -9.66
CA LEU A 357 -19.14 -3.88 -10.07
C LEU A 357 -20.14 -2.78 -10.43
N GLU A 358 -20.23 -1.71 -9.63
CA GLU A 358 -21.06 -0.55 -9.95
C GLU A 358 -20.66 0.06 -11.31
N LEU A 359 -19.36 0.26 -11.55
CA LEU A 359 -18.86 0.77 -12.84
C LEU A 359 -19.26 -0.14 -14.01
N THR A 360 -19.24 -1.45 -13.82
CA THR A 360 -19.66 -2.43 -14.83
C THR A 360 -21.15 -2.31 -15.14
N GLN A 361 -21.98 -2.15 -14.11
CA GLN A 361 -23.42 -1.93 -14.25
C GLN A 361 -23.72 -0.61 -14.98
N MET A 362 -23.01 0.47 -14.63
CA MET A 362 -23.11 1.76 -15.31
C MET A 362 -22.70 1.67 -16.79
N ALA A 363 -21.65 0.90 -17.09
CA ALA A 363 -21.18 0.67 -18.46
C ALA A 363 -22.11 -0.25 -19.28
N GLN A 364 -23.04 -0.96 -18.63
CA GLN A 364 -23.93 -1.95 -19.24
C GLN A 364 -23.16 -3.04 -20.01
N ILE A 365 -21.97 -3.41 -19.51
CA ILE A 365 -21.18 -4.48 -20.10
C ILE A 365 -21.59 -5.80 -19.44
N PRO A 366 -22.06 -6.80 -20.21
CA PRO A 366 -22.29 -8.12 -19.67
C PRO A 366 -20.92 -8.74 -19.35
N LEU A 367 -20.63 -8.88 -18.06
CA LEU A 367 -19.41 -9.49 -17.56
C LEU A 367 -19.79 -10.58 -16.55
N ASP A 368 -19.13 -11.72 -16.65
CA ASP A 368 -19.15 -12.72 -15.58
C ASP A 368 -18.37 -12.16 -14.38
N PRO A 369 -19.00 -11.94 -13.21
CA PRO A 369 -18.32 -11.38 -12.04
C PRO A 369 -17.13 -12.22 -11.57
N THR A 370 -17.08 -13.52 -11.90
CA THR A 370 -15.96 -14.40 -11.52
C THR A 370 -14.69 -14.14 -12.32
N THR A 371 -14.75 -13.37 -13.41
CA THR A 371 -13.56 -12.92 -14.15
C THR A 371 -12.91 -11.67 -13.53
N MET A 372 -13.59 -10.99 -12.61
CA MET A 372 -13.07 -9.85 -11.85
C MET A 372 -12.21 -10.32 -10.67
N VAL A 373 -11.16 -11.08 -10.96
CA VAL A 373 -10.23 -11.56 -9.93
C VAL A 373 -9.12 -10.54 -9.73
N GLU A 374 -8.91 -10.12 -8.49
CA GLU A 374 -7.86 -9.17 -8.14
C GLU A 374 -6.93 -9.77 -7.08
N PRO A 375 -5.62 -9.84 -7.36
CA PRO A 375 -4.66 -10.24 -6.35
C PRO A 375 -4.49 -9.12 -5.32
N THR A 376 -4.23 -9.49 -4.07
CA THR A 376 -3.99 -8.56 -2.98
C THR A 376 -3.02 -9.21 -1.99
N LEU A 377 -2.27 -8.39 -1.23
CA LEU A 377 -1.18 -8.89 -0.40
C LEU A 377 -1.29 -8.42 1.05
N THR A 378 -0.83 -9.27 1.95
CA THR A 378 -0.47 -8.88 3.32
C THR A 378 1.02 -9.08 3.53
N ILE A 379 1.66 -8.16 4.23
CA ILE A 379 3.08 -8.19 4.56
C ILE A 379 3.20 -8.10 6.08
N VAL A 380 3.76 -9.12 6.72
CA VAL A 380 4.00 -9.12 8.17
C VAL A 380 5.49 -9.34 8.42
N GLY A 381 6.17 -8.25 8.75
CA GLY A 381 7.63 -8.22 8.78
C GLY A 381 8.21 -8.69 7.46
N HIS A 382 8.95 -9.80 7.48
CA HIS A 382 9.56 -10.33 6.27
C HIS A 382 8.58 -11.04 5.34
N GLU A 383 7.46 -11.57 5.83
CA GLU A 383 6.62 -12.51 5.10
C GLU A 383 5.60 -11.78 4.22
N HIS A 384 5.55 -12.15 2.93
CA HIS A 384 4.53 -11.67 2.00
C HIS A 384 3.56 -12.81 1.68
N SER A 385 2.27 -12.56 1.86
CA SER A 385 1.20 -13.53 1.60
C SER A 385 0.29 -13.02 0.49
N VAL A 386 -0.03 -13.91 -0.46
CA VAL A 386 -0.86 -13.60 -1.64
C VAL A 386 -2.27 -14.14 -1.42
N TYR A 387 -3.26 -13.30 -1.74
CA TYR A 387 -4.69 -13.65 -1.72
C TYR A 387 -5.35 -13.26 -3.04
N TYR A 388 -6.46 -13.89 -3.34
CA TYR A 388 -7.28 -13.65 -4.54
C TYR A 388 -8.67 -13.19 -4.13
N ALA A 389 -9.08 -12.02 -4.58
CA ALA A 389 -10.39 -11.48 -4.30
C ALA A 389 -11.26 -11.46 -5.56
N TYR A 390 -12.52 -11.89 -5.45
CA TYR A 390 -13.47 -11.83 -6.56
C TYR A 390 -14.92 -11.69 -6.06
N PRO A 391 -15.80 -11.05 -6.84
CA PRO A 391 -17.25 -11.08 -6.60
C PRO A 391 -17.80 -12.51 -6.58
N ARG A 392 -18.63 -12.83 -5.58
CA ARG A 392 -19.31 -14.12 -5.49
C ARG A 392 -20.78 -13.93 -5.13
N GLU A 393 -21.64 -14.68 -5.80
CA GLU A 393 -23.00 -14.91 -5.33
C GLU A 393 -23.06 -16.25 -4.60
N ASP A 394 -23.47 -16.23 -3.33
CA ASP A 394 -23.76 -17.45 -2.59
C ASP A 394 -25.05 -18.06 -3.14
N LEU A 395 -24.95 -19.21 -3.80
CA LEU A 395 -26.08 -19.88 -4.45
C LEU A 395 -27.17 -20.31 -3.47
N VAL A 396 -26.82 -20.56 -2.20
CA VAL A 396 -27.76 -20.99 -1.15
C VAL A 396 -28.49 -19.80 -0.57
N SER A 397 -27.76 -18.76 -0.18
CA SER A 397 -28.36 -17.57 0.45
C SER A 397 -28.80 -16.49 -0.54
N ARG A 398 -28.45 -16.63 -1.82
CA ARG A 398 -28.57 -15.63 -2.91
C ARG A 398 -28.00 -14.27 -2.55
N ARG A 399 -26.99 -14.25 -1.68
CA ARG A 399 -26.31 -13.02 -1.27
C ARG A 399 -25.12 -12.80 -2.19
N SER A 400 -25.07 -11.63 -2.82
CA SER A 400 -23.87 -11.16 -3.50
C SER A 400 -22.91 -10.53 -2.48
N GLY A 401 -21.64 -10.93 -2.55
CA GLY A 401 -20.57 -10.44 -1.70
C GLY A 401 -19.22 -10.59 -2.39
N VAL A 402 -18.15 -10.55 -1.60
CA VAL A 402 -16.78 -10.73 -2.10
C VAL A 402 -16.16 -11.93 -1.39
N HIS A 403 -15.53 -12.80 -2.18
CA HIS A 403 -14.74 -13.90 -1.68
C HIS A 403 -13.25 -13.52 -1.74
N VAL A 404 -12.52 -13.78 -0.66
CA VAL A 404 -11.09 -13.59 -0.52
C VAL A 404 -10.48 -14.95 -0.17
N LEU A 405 -9.69 -15.49 -1.09
CA LEU A 405 -9.04 -16.79 -0.95
C LEU A 405 -7.56 -16.62 -0.67
N GLY A 406 -7.07 -17.23 0.41
CA GLY A 406 -5.65 -17.25 0.74
C GLY A 406 -5.36 -17.44 2.23
N PRO A 407 -4.10 -17.32 2.65
CA PRO A 407 -2.93 -17.10 1.78
C PRO A 407 -2.61 -18.33 0.91
N ASP A 408 -2.18 -18.13 -0.34
CA ASP A 408 -1.73 -19.22 -1.23
C ASP A 408 -0.31 -19.70 -0.85
N ARG A 409 -0.25 -20.63 0.10
CA ARG A 409 1.02 -21.17 0.60
C ARG A 409 1.59 -22.29 -0.27
N ASP A 410 0.76 -22.91 -1.09
CA ASP A 410 1.16 -24.07 -1.89
C ASP A 410 1.93 -23.63 -3.14
N ARG A 411 1.47 -22.55 -3.80
CA ARG A 411 2.23 -21.94 -4.91
C ARG A 411 3.38 -21.08 -4.41
N PHE A 412 3.25 -20.46 -3.24
CA PHE A 412 4.22 -19.50 -2.73
C PHE A 412 4.84 -19.94 -1.41
N GLU A 413 5.72 -20.94 -1.48
CA GLU A 413 6.47 -21.35 -0.30
C GLU A 413 7.43 -20.23 0.14
N ARG A 414 7.13 -19.58 1.27
CA ARG A 414 8.01 -18.65 1.99
C ARG A 414 8.55 -17.49 1.12
N LEU A 415 7.64 -16.66 0.61
CA LEU A 415 7.98 -15.35 0.03
C LEU A 415 8.41 -14.38 1.13
N SER A 416 9.66 -13.93 1.09
CA SER A 416 10.25 -13.26 2.24
C SER A 416 11.39 -12.32 1.90
N THR A 417 11.56 -11.25 2.67
CA THR A 417 12.72 -10.34 2.61
C THR A 417 13.89 -10.77 3.50
N ASP A 418 13.81 -11.92 4.18
CA ASP A 418 14.85 -12.46 5.08
C ASP A 418 16.09 -13.03 4.35
N SER A 419 16.14 -12.98 3.02
CA SER A 419 17.26 -13.42 2.19
C SER A 419 17.30 -12.70 0.86
N ILE A 420 18.49 -12.61 0.25
CA ILE A 420 18.65 -12.07 -1.12
C ILE A 420 17.83 -12.88 -2.12
N ARG A 421 17.84 -14.21 -1.98
CA ARG A 421 17.01 -15.10 -2.80
C ARG A 421 15.53 -14.71 -2.70
N GLY A 422 15.02 -14.53 -1.48
CA GLY A 422 13.63 -14.15 -1.25
C GLY A 422 13.24 -12.79 -1.85
N ILE A 423 14.14 -11.80 -1.78
CA ILE A 423 13.91 -10.48 -2.40
C ILE A 423 13.75 -10.58 -3.91
N PHE A 424 14.61 -11.33 -4.61
CA PHE A 424 14.46 -11.50 -6.06
C PHE A 424 13.18 -12.29 -6.43
N ARG A 425 12.76 -13.26 -5.59
CA ARG A 425 11.45 -13.93 -5.76
C ARG A 425 10.30 -12.93 -5.65
N LEU A 426 10.36 -12.02 -4.69
CA LEU A 426 9.37 -10.95 -4.50
C LEU A 426 9.37 -9.97 -5.66
N ILE A 427 10.54 -9.52 -6.13
CA ILE A 427 10.67 -8.66 -7.32
C ILE A 427 10.00 -9.33 -8.52
N ARG A 428 10.23 -10.63 -8.73
CA ARG A 428 9.58 -11.40 -9.79
C ARG A 428 8.06 -11.48 -9.61
N LEU A 429 7.57 -11.77 -8.41
CA LEU A 429 6.14 -11.82 -8.09
C LEU A 429 5.46 -10.48 -8.36
N TYR A 430 6.00 -9.37 -7.84
CA TYR A 430 5.46 -8.04 -8.10
C TYR A 430 5.53 -7.71 -9.60
N GLY A 431 6.57 -8.14 -10.31
CA GLY A 431 6.63 -8.05 -11.77
C GLY A 431 5.46 -8.77 -12.46
N ASN A 432 5.15 -10.00 -12.03
CA ASN A 432 4.02 -10.78 -12.55
C ASN A 432 2.67 -10.12 -12.22
N LEU A 433 2.52 -9.55 -11.02
CA LEU A 433 1.36 -8.78 -10.57
C LEU A 433 1.10 -7.56 -11.48
N LEU A 434 2.16 -6.79 -11.77
CA LEU A 434 2.11 -5.62 -12.67
C LEU A 434 1.79 -6.03 -14.11
N ARG A 435 2.33 -7.17 -14.57
CA ARG A 435 2.01 -7.70 -15.91
C ARG A 435 0.57 -8.16 -16.01
N TYR A 436 0.06 -8.91 -15.04
CA TYR A 436 -1.34 -9.31 -14.97
C TYR A 436 -2.26 -8.09 -14.97
N GLY A 437 -1.93 -7.10 -14.13
CA GLY A 437 -2.66 -5.86 -13.99
C GLY A 437 -2.71 -5.01 -15.27
N MET A 438 -1.71 -5.07 -16.17
CA MET A 438 -1.68 -4.31 -17.43
C MET A 438 -1.91 -5.16 -18.69
N ASN A 439 -2.09 -6.47 -18.56
CA ASN A 439 -2.20 -7.36 -19.71
C ASN A 439 -3.43 -6.97 -20.56
N GLU A 440 -3.23 -6.79 -21.87
CA GLU A 440 -4.26 -6.32 -22.81
C GLU A 440 -5.15 -7.43 -23.37
N GLY A 441 -4.80 -8.71 -23.14
CA GLY A 441 -5.61 -9.87 -23.52
C GLY A 441 -6.78 -10.12 -22.58
N GLU A 442 -7.65 -11.06 -22.98
CA GLU A 442 -8.87 -11.41 -22.23
C GLU A 442 -8.59 -12.06 -20.87
N ASP A 443 -7.44 -12.70 -20.71
CA ASP A 443 -7.00 -13.27 -19.43
C ASP A 443 -6.34 -12.23 -18.49
N GLY A 444 -6.08 -11.02 -19.00
CA GLY A 444 -5.52 -9.92 -18.23
C GLY A 444 -6.56 -9.10 -17.49
N TYR A 445 -6.21 -8.53 -16.33
CA TYR A 445 -7.14 -7.69 -15.59
C TYR A 445 -7.54 -6.42 -16.35
N TRP A 446 -6.56 -5.78 -17.01
CA TRP A 446 -6.82 -4.57 -17.79
C TRP A 446 -7.62 -4.87 -19.05
N GLY A 447 -7.15 -5.81 -19.88
CA GLY A 447 -7.75 -6.17 -21.16
C GLY A 447 -9.11 -6.84 -21.04
N GLY A 448 -9.21 -7.88 -20.20
CA GLY A 448 -10.42 -8.68 -20.02
C GLY A 448 -11.52 -7.99 -19.23
N PHE A 449 -11.18 -7.02 -18.38
CA PHE A 449 -12.15 -6.39 -17.50
C PHE A 449 -12.10 -4.85 -17.51
N PHE A 450 -11.03 -4.27 -16.96
CA PHE A 450 -11.15 -2.89 -16.47
C PHE A 450 -11.13 -1.85 -17.60
N ARG A 451 -10.31 -2.06 -18.63
CA ARG A 451 -10.21 -1.16 -19.80
C ARG A 451 -11.53 -1.10 -20.58
N PRO A 452 -12.19 -2.20 -20.95
CA PRO A 452 -13.51 -2.17 -21.58
C PRO A 452 -14.52 -1.32 -20.80
N VAL A 453 -14.61 -1.53 -19.48
CA VAL A 453 -15.53 -0.79 -18.60
C VAL A 453 -15.23 0.70 -18.59
N LEU A 454 -13.98 1.08 -18.34
CA LEU A 454 -13.60 2.49 -18.28
C LEU A 454 -13.74 3.19 -19.64
N ASN A 455 -13.39 2.52 -20.75
CA ASN A 455 -13.57 3.09 -22.09
C ASN A 455 -15.03 3.33 -22.43
N LYS A 456 -15.92 2.39 -22.07
CA LYS A 456 -17.35 2.53 -22.31
C LYS A 456 -17.93 3.72 -21.54
N LEU A 457 -17.54 3.89 -20.28
CA LEU A 457 -17.94 5.03 -19.44
C LEU A 457 -17.39 6.37 -19.92
N ALA A 458 -16.21 6.35 -20.54
CA ALA A 458 -15.56 7.54 -21.06
C ALA A 458 -16.15 8.05 -22.40
N GLY A 459 -17.11 7.32 -22.98
CA GLY A 459 -17.63 7.59 -24.33
C GLY A 459 -16.66 7.13 -25.42
N SER A 460 -17.22 6.76 -26.57
CA SER A 460 -16.42 6.42 -27.75
C SER A 460 -15.70 7.67 -28.26
N PRO A 461 -14.43 7.57 -28.74
CA PRO A 461 -13.76 8.70 -29.38
C PRO A 461 -14.57 9.32 -30.53
N GLU A 462 -15.44 8.52 -31.16
CA GLU A 462 -16.23 8.89 -32.35
C GLU A 462 -17.50 9.72 -32.05
N GLU A 463 -17.94 9.83 -30.79
CA GLU A 463 -19.14 10.61 -30.42
C GLU A 463 -18.82 12.06 -30.02
N GLN A 464 -17.54 12.45 -29.96
CA GLN A 464 -17.13 13.83 -29.61
C GLN A 464 -16.95 14.76 -30.83
N ASP A 465 -17.04 14.23 -32.06
CA ASP A 465 -16.97 14.98 -33.32
C ASP A 465 -18.34 15.12 -34.03
N ARG A 466 -19.44 14.82 -33.34
CA ARG A 466 -20.82 15.14 -33.78
C ARG A 466 -21.48 16.08 -32.78
#